data_AF-A0A9P5XIL0-F1
#
_entry.id   AF-A0A9P5XIL0-F1
#
_cell.length_a   1.000
_cell.length_b   1.000
_cell.length_c   1.000
_cell.angle_alpha   90.00
_cell.angle_beta   90.00
_cell.angle_gamma   90.00
#
_symmetry.space_group_name_H-M   'P 1'
#
loop_
_entity.id
_entity.type
_entity.pdbx_description
1 polymer ?
#
loop_
_entity_poly.entity_id
_entity_poly.type
_entity_poly.pdbx_seq_one_letter_code
_entity_poly.pdbx_strand_id
1 'polypeptide(L)'
;MALHFPKATLLHSALANISHEVATVDNIITTPARLPTELLLIIRTHLLNTLTTHHFLESTRALAEYEAILQRLLCPDCISYNHDIYGPDIWQWQQFSGPCNCVQKPSTSPNPPVNPQQFSSPYHWLEHHLSLQAAQFYPASSSSSPPPIWDVVTDVLHRYHCEPLKEDLDDFQRSPPSPSGITIFYYRRAVDYYGYLRQSQIPPTIRVRPVQSSLRLLESNGIGDPGDMGDAFRTEIILRQACRELGFSLELKDVFSSPRESASQPLSWSLRKQDSSSEIPPQKFSLRFSSSPVFHGAFKTYSFLSAVLGAFFAIPMTIATIALTVICFYSRPVALRVGV
;
A
#
# COMPACT_ATOMS: atom_id res chain seq x y z
N MET A 1 16.45 4.36 -18.50
CA MET A 1 15.02 4.03 -18.30
C MET A 1 14.72 4.05 -16.80
N ALA A 2 13.56 4.55 -16.39
CA ALA A 2 13.16 4.60 -14.98
C ALA A 2 11.75 4.01 -14.81
N LEU A 3 11.49 3.37 -13.67
CA LEU A 3 10.17 2.90 -13.28
C LEU A 3 9.53 3.87 -12.30
N HIS A 4 8.22 4.08 -12.45
CA HIS A 4 7.42 4.92 -11.56
C HIS A 4 6.75 4.05 -10.49
N PHE A 5 6.99 4.39 -9.23
CA PHE A 5 6.35 3.73 -8.08
C PHE A 5 5.52 4.72 -7.29
N PRO A 6 4.30 4.36 -6.83
CA PRO A 6 3.58 5.17 -5.85
C PRO A 6 4.44 5.32 -4.60
N LYS A 7 4.65 6.57 -4.18
CA LYS A 7 5.52 6.91 -3.04
C LYS A 7 5.17 6.13 -1.78
N ALA A 8 3.89 6.16 -1.39
CA ALA A 8 3.43 5.42 -0.22
C ALA A 8 3.79 3.93 -0.30
N THR A 9 3.59 3.28 -1.46
CA THR A 9 3.92 1.85 -1.60
C THR A 9 5.41 1.59 -1.37
N LEU A 10 6.28 2.42 -1.93
CA LEU A 10 7.73 2.30 -1.75
C LEU A 10 8.17 2.51 -0.29
N LEU A 11 7.59 3.50 0.41
CA LEU A 11 7.90 3.75 1.82
C LEU A 11 7.53 2.53 2.70
N HIS A 12 6.32 2.00 2.54
CA HIS A 12 5.86 0.84 3.33
C HIS A 12 6.58 -0.45 2.95
N SER A 13 6.94 -0.65 1.67
CA SER A 13 7.72 -1.84 1.27
C SER A 13 9.14 -1.78 1.81
N ALA A 14 9.75 -0.59 1.85
CA ALA A 14 11.07 -0.42 2.45
C ALA A 14 11.03 -0.72 3.96
N LEU A 15 10.02 -0.22 4.67
CA LEU A 15 9.81 -0.54 6.08
C LEU A 15 9.60 -2.05 6.30
N ALA A 16 8.76 -2.68 5.48
CA ALA A 16 8.54 -4.12 5.54
C ALA A 16 9.83 -4.91 5.27
N ASN A 17 10.70 -4.43 4.39
CA ASN A 17 11.96 -5.10 4.04
C ASN A 17 12.96 -5.11 5.22
N ILE A 18 12.95 -4.08 6.06
CA ILE A 18 13.83 -3.99 7.24
C ILE A 18 13.22 -4.61 8.51
N SER A 19 12.02 -5.18 8.42
CA SER A 19 11.36 -5.85 9.55
C SER A 19 12.14 -7.08 10.03
N HIS A 20 11.99 -7.41 11.32
CA HIS A 20 12.65 -8.57 11.92
C HIS A 20 12.17 -9.89 11.30
N GLU A 21 10.93 -9.95 10.85
CA GLU A 21 10.32 -11.11 10.21
C GLU A 21 11.01 -11.41 8.87
N VAL A 22 11.18 -10.40 8.02
CA VAL A 22 11.88 -10.55 6.73
C VAL A 22 13.35 -10.87 6.96
N ALA A 23 14.02 -10.17 7.89
CA ALA A 23 15.41 -10.44 8.25
C ALA A 23 15.60 -11.89 8.76
N THR A 24 14.66 -12.42 9.54
CA THR A 24 14.70 -13.80 10.02
C THR A 24 14.58 -14.80 8.86
N VAL A 25 13.68 -14.56 7.91
CA VAL A 25 13.55 -15.40 6.71
C VAL A 25 14.81 -15.32 5.85
N ASP A 26 15.40 -14.14 5.68
CA ASP A 26 16.65 -13.96 4.93
C ASP A 26 17.83 -14.71 5.60
N ASN A 27 17.89 -14.72 6.93
CA ASN A 27 18.87 -15.52 7.68
C ASN A 27 18.64 -17.04 7.50
N ILE A 28 17.39 -17.48 7.40
CA ILE A 28 17.07 -18.90 7.12
C ILE A 28 17.46 -19.27 5.68
N ILE A 29 17.25 -18.38 4.71
CA ILE A 29 17.62 -18.60 3.30
C ILE A 29 19.14 -18.75 3.12
N THR A 30 19.92 -17.95 3.85
CA THR A 30 21.39 -17.95 3.76
C THR A 30 22.05 -19.11 4.49
N THR A 31 21.36 -19.71 5.47
CA THR A 31 21.83 -20.91 6.15
C THR A 31 21.35 -22.16 5.40
N PRO A 32 22.08 -23.30 5.47
CA PRO A 32 21.63 -24.55 4.87
C PRO A 32 20.36 -25.04 5.58
N ALA A 33 19.22 -24.57 5.11
CA ALA A 33 17.90 -24.90 5.64
C ALA A 33 17.44 -26.28 5.16
N ARG A 34 16.45 -26.84 5.87
CA ARG A 34 15.80 -28.10 5.50
C ARG A 34 14.80 -27.96 4.35
N LEU A 35 14.40 -26.72 4.04
CA LEU A 35 13.43 -26.43 2.97
C LEU A 35 14.16 -26.03 1.68
N PRO A 36 13.65 -26.43 0.51
CA PRO A 36 14.13 -25.92 -0.77
C PRO A 36 14.09 -24.40 -0.83
N THR A 37 15.15 -23.79 -1.36
CA THR A 37 15.31 -22.32 -1.47
C THR A 37 14.15 -21.67 -2.21
N GLU A 38 13.60 -22.35 -3.21
CA GLU A 38 12.46 -21.85 -3.99
C GLU A 38 11.22 -21.61 -3.12
N LEU A 39 10.96 -22.52 -2.16
CA LEU A 39 9.85 -22.36 -1.23
C LEU A 39 10.11 -21.22 -0.24
N LEU A 40 11.34 -21.08 0.23
CA LEU A 40 11.71 -19.97 1.12
C LEU A 40 11.58 -18.61 0.43
N LEU A 41 11.95 -18.50 -0.84
CA LEU A 41 11.74 -17.28 -1.64
C LEU A 41 10.26 -16.97 -1.83
N ILE A 42 9.41 -17.97 -2.08
CA ILE A 42 7.95 -17.79 -2.15
C ILE A 42 7.41 -17.27 -0.82
N ILE A 43 7.83 -17.88 0.30
CA ILE A 43 7.44 -17.45 1.65
C ILE A 43 7.88 -16.00 1.90
N ARG A 44 9.13 -15.66 1.57
CA ARG A 44 9.68 -14.31 1.69
C ARG A 44 8.84 -13.29 0.92
N THR A 45 8.52 -13.56 -0.35
CA THR A 45 7.70 -12.66 -1.18
C THR A 45 6.30 -12.46 -0.59
N HIS A 46 5.63 -13.53 -0.15
CA HIS A 46 4.31 -13.44 0.47
C HIS A 46 4.34 -12.68 1.79
N LEU A 47 5.36 -12.93 2.63
CA LEU A 47 5.57 -12.23 3.89
C LEU A 47 5.76 -10.74 3.66
N LEU A 48 6.63 -10.35 2.72
CA LEU A 48 6.89 -8.95 2.40
C LEU A 48 5.62 -8.23 1.93
N ASN A 49 4.82 -8.84 1.05
CA ASN A 49 3.55 -8.28 0.59
C ASN A 49 2.54 -8.10 1.74
N THR A 50 2.49 -9.08 2.65
CA THR A 50 1.60 -9.06 3.81
C THR A 50 1.98 -7.93 4.76
N LEU A 51 3.27 -7.81 5.10
CA LEU A 51 3.79 -6.75 5.97
C LEU A 51 3.63 -5.36 5.35
N THR A 52 3.93 -5.22 4.05
CA THR A 52 3.71 -3.95 3.33
C THR A 52 2.25 -3.51 3.41
N THR A 53 1.31 -4.45 3.20
CA THR A 53 -0.13 -4.18 3.32
C THR A 53 -0.52 -3.84 4.76
N HIS A 54 0.03 -4.55 5.73
CA HIS A 54 -0.22 -4.30 7.14
C HIS A 54 0.21 -2.90 7.57
N HIS A 55 1.46 -2.51 7.29
CA HIS A 55 1.96 -1.16 7.58
C HIS A 55 1.14 -0.08 6.86
N PHE A 56 0.76 -0.31 5.60
CA PHE A 56 -0.10 0.63 4.88
C PHE A 56 -1.46 0.85 5.59
N LEU A 57 -2.11 -0.21 6.04
CA LEU A 57 -3.38 -0.12 6.76
C LEU A 57 -3.21 0.54 8.13
N GLU A 58 -2.12 0.24 8.84
CA GLU A 58 -1.79 0.84 10.13
C GLU A 58 -1.55 2.34 10.01
N SER A 59 -0.69 2.77 9.08
CA SER A 59 -0.43 4.20 8.86
C SER A 59 -1.67 4.93 8.36
N THR A 60 -2.53 4.28 7.57
CA THR A 60 -3.84 4.83 7.20
C THR A 60 -4.73 5.01 8.44
N ARG A 61 -4.76 4.05 9.36
CA ARG A 61 -5.50 4.17 10.64
C ARG A 61 -4.97 5.34 11.47
N ALA A 62 -3.66 5.38 11.70
CA ALA A 62 -2.99 6.41 12.48
C ALA A 62 -3.20 7.82 11.88
N LEU A 63 -3.26 7.95 10.55
CA LEU A 63 -3.58 9.23 9.92
C LEU A 63 -4.99 9.71 10.24
N ALA A 64 -6.02 8.85 10.16
CA ALA A 64 -7.37 9.28 10.53
C ALA A 64 -7.47 9.66 12.00
N GLU A 65 -6.75 8.95 12.87
CA GLU A 65 -6.71 9.29 14.28
C GLU A 65 -6.09 10.68 14.47
N TYR A 66 -5.00 10.98 13.76
CA TYR A 66 -4.39 12.30 13.74
C TYR A 66 -5.35 13.38 13.21
N GLU A 67 -6.01 13.15 12.07
CA GLU A 67 -7.01 14.06 11.50
C GLU A 67 -8.19 14.29 12.45
N ALA A 68 -8.68 13.23 13.10
CA ALA A 68 -9.74 13.33 14.10
C ALA A 68 -9.29 14.13 15.33
N ILE A 69 -8.03 13.98 15.76
CA ILE A 69 -7.45 14.80 16.83
C ILE A 69 -7.43 16.27 16.42
N LEU A 70 -7.00 16.58 15.18
CA LEU A 70 -7.01 17.95 14.66
C LEU A 70 -8.43 18.54 14.62
N GLN A 71 -9.41 17.77 14.15
CA GLN A 71 -10.83 18.21 14.15
C GLN A 71 -11.35 18.48 15.55
N ARG A 72 -10.96 17.67 16.55
CA ARG A 72 -11.36 17.89 17.97
C ARG A 72 -10.79 19.17 18.58
N LEU A 73 -9.81 19.81 17.95
CA LEU A 73 -9.34 21.13 18.35
C LEU A 73 -10.38 22.23 18.03
N LEU A 74 -11.35 21.93 17.15
CA LEU A 74 -12.41 22.83 16.75
C LEU A 74 -13.76 22.45 17.40
N CYS A 75 -14.62 23.44 17.63
CA CYS A 75 -16.02 23.18 17.97
C CYS A 75 -16.80 22.75 16.72
N PRO A 76 -17.99 22.14 16.87
CA PRO A 76 -18.83 21.73 15.74
C PRO A 76 -19.10 22.84 14.73
N ASP A 77 -19.33 24.07 15.19
CA ASP A 77 -19.60 25.22 14.31
C ASP A 77 -18.36 25.60 13.47
N CYS A 78 -17.17 25.61 14.07
CA CYS A 78 -15.92 25.85 13.36
C CYS A 78 -15.60 24.72 12.37
N ILE A 79 -15.93 23.46 12.70
CA ILE A 79 -15.78 22.33 11.78
C ILE A 79 -16.71 22.53 10.57
N SER A 80 -17.99 22.84 10.80
CA SER A 80 -18.95 23.09 9.72
C SER A 80 -18.49 24.24 8.84
N TYR A 81 -18.06 25.35 9.43
CA TYR A 81 -17.55 26.49 8.68
C TYR A 81 -16.35 26.12 7.78
N ASN A 82 -15.34 25.44 8.33
CA ASN A 82 -14.18 25.04 7.52
C ASN A 82 -14.56 24.03 6.44
N HIS A 83 -15.48 23.11 6.73
CA HIS A 83 -16.01 22.17 5.76
C HIS A 83 -16.73 22.87 4.61
N ASP A 84 -17.51 23.91 4.89
CA ASP A 84 -18.25 24.67 3.87
C ASP A 84 -17.34 25.56 3.00
N ILE A 85 -16.28 26.12 3.59
CA ILE A 85 -15.35 27.04 2.89
C ILE A 85 -14.25 26.30 2.13
N TYR A 86 -13.61 25.31 2.76
CA TYR A 86 -12.44 24.63 2.22
C TYR A 86 -12.74 23.19 1.78
N GLY A 87 -13.88 22.62 2.17
CA GLY A 87 -14.23 21.23 1.91
C GLY A 87 -13.86 20.28 3.06
N PRO A 88 -14.15 18.97 2.89
CA PRO A 88 -13.95 17.96 3.92
C PRO A 88 -12.48 17.64 4.24
N ASP A 89 -11.56 18.05 3.38
CA ASP A 89 -10.14 17.75 3.53
C ASP A 89 -9.47 18.77 4.45
N ILE A 90 -9.16 18.34 5.68
CA ILE A 90 -8.53 19.18 6.70
C ILE A 90 -7.16 19.73 6.28
N TRP A 91 -6.48 19.06 5.35
CA TRP A 91 -5.16 19.48 4.85
C TRP A 91 -5.25 20.71 3.94
N GLN A 92 -6.44 21.07 3.49
CA GLN A 92 -6.69 22.27 2.67
C GLN A 92 -7.13 23.48 3.50
N TRP A 93 -7.28 23.32 4.82
CA TRP A 93 -7.75 24.39 5.70
C TRP A 93 -6.61 25.39 5.98
N GLN A 94 -6.36 26.30 5.04
CA GLN A 94 -5.23 27.25 5.07
C GLN A 94 -5.18 28.13 6.33
N GLN A 95 -6.34 28.37 6.98
CA GLN A 95 -6.45 29.22 8.16
C GLN A 95 -6.45 28.43 9.48
N PHE A 96 -6.27 27.11 9.43
CA PHE A 96 -6.25 26.28 10.63
C PHE A 96 -4.93 26.41 11.38
N SER A 97 -4.91 27.31 12.37
CA SER A 97 -3.75 27.57 13.22
C SER A 97 -3.81 26.85 14.57
N GLY A 98 -4.86 26.08 14.85
CA GLY A 98 -4.99 25.27 16.06
C GLY A 98 -6.35 25.35 16.73
N PRO A 99 -6.39 25.14 18.06
CA PRO A 99 -7.64 25.11 18.79
C PRO A 99 -8.47 26.36 18.61
N CYS A 100 -9.78 26.19 18.39
CA CYS A 100 -10.67 27.34 18.28
C CYS A 100 -10.88 28.00 19.65
N ASN A 101 -11.09 29.32 19.65
CA ASN A 101 -11.36 30.07 20.88
C ASN A 101 -12.64 29.62 21.60
N CYS A 102 -13.55 28.95 20.89
CA CYS A 102 -14.79 28.40 21.46
C CYS A 102 -14.55 27.24 22.43
N VAL A 103 -13.41 26.55 22.34
CA VAL A 103 -13.10 25.31 23.10
C VAL A 103 -12.07 25.57 24.21
N GLN A 104 -11.75 26.82 24.54
CA GLN A 104 -10.82 27.16 25.64
C GLN A 104 -11.39 26.79 27.03
N LYS A 105 -11.51 25.49 27.31
CA LYS A 105 -11.45 24.95 28.65
C LYS A 105 -9.98 24.71 28.97
N PRO A 106 -9.52 24.97 30.21
CA PRO A 106 -8.17 24.61 30.61
C PRO A 106 -8.02 23.10 30.54
N SER A 107 -7.48 22.58 29.44
CA SER A 107 -7.27 21.14 29.27
C SER A 107 -6.09 20.74 30.14
N THR A 108 -6.36 20.12 31.28
CA THR A 108 -5.35 19.43 32.11
C THR A 108 -4.90 18.12 31.47
N SER A 109 -4.80 18.07 30.14
CA SER A 109 -4.34 16.88 29.43
C SER A 109 -2.84 16.75 29.66
N PRO A 110 -2.35 15.59 30.12
CA PRO A 110 -0.92 15.35 30.31
C PRO A 110 -0.16 15.21 28.99
N ASN A 111 -0.87 15.13 27.84
CA ASN A 111 -0.24 14.99 26.54
C ASN A 111 0.17 16.36 25.97
N PRO A 112 1.36 16.47 25.35
CA PRO A 112 1.80 17.71 24.72
C PRO A 112 0.79 18.15 23.66
N PRO A 113 0.53 19.47 23.53
CA PRO A 113 -0.39 19.98 22.54
C PRO A 113 0.10 19.61 21.13
N VAL A 114 -0.77 18.98 20.35
CA VAL A 114 -0.50 18.66 18.95
C VAL A 114 -0.42 19.98 18.18
N ASN A 115 0.71 20.24 17.53
CA ASN A 115 0.85 21.40 16.66
C ASN A 115 0.20 21.08 15.30
N PRO A 116 -0.89 21.75 14.92
CA PRO A 116 -1.59 21.51 13.65
C PRO A 116 -0.75 21.87 12.42
N GLN A 117 0.21 22.79 12.55
CA GLN A 117 1.08 23.25 11.47
C GLN A 117 2.38 22.44 11.39
N GLN A 118 2.50 21.38 12.18
CA GLN A 118 3.69 20.51 12.14
C GLN A 118 3.87 19.86 10.77
N PHE A 119 2.77 19.53 10.08
CA PHE A 119 2.80 18.86 8.79
C PHE A 119 2.05 19.68 7.74
N SER A 120 2.75 20.04 6.67
CA SER A 120 2.23 20.78 5.51
C SER A 120 1.34 19.95 4.60
N SER A 121 1.52 18.62 4.63
CA SER A 121 0.78 17.69 3.81
C SER A 121 0.68 16.35 4.53
N PRO A 122 -0.29 15.52 4.15
CA PRO A 122 -0.43 14.25 4.82
C PRO A 122 0.65 13.25 4.42
N TYR A 123 1.33 13.44 3.28
CA TYR A 123 2.58 12.73 2.97
C TYR A 123 3.74 13.12 3.88
N HIS A 124 3.86 14.40 4.26
CA HIS A 124 4.88 14.84 5.22
C HIS A 124 4.62 14.20 6.60
N TRP A 125 3.36 14.11 7.01
CA TRP A 125 2.97 13.33 8.20
C TRP A 125 3.37 11.86 8.06
N LEU A 126 3.08 11.23 6.91
CA LEU A 126 3.39 9.82 6.67
C LEU A 126 4.90 9.56 6.74
N GLU A 127 5.71 10.42 6.13
CA GLU A 127 7.17 10.30 6.19
C GLU A 127 7.67 10.38 7.62
N HIS A 128 7.18 11.34 8.41
CA HIS A 128 7.53 11.46 9.82
C HIS A 128 7.09 10.23 10.62
N HIS A 129 5.85 9.77 10.42
CA HIS A 129 5.31 8.58 11.09
C HIS A 129 6.13 7.33 10.78
N LEU A 130 6.45 7.08 9.50
CA LEU A 130 7.27 5.94 9.09
C LEU A 130 8.73 6.08 9.52
N SER A 131 9.26 7.31 9.66
CA SER A 131 10.60 7.54 10.22
C SER A 131 10.66 7.13 11.70
N LEU A 132 9.61 7.43 12.47
CA LEU A 132 9.48 6.98 13.86
C LEU A 132 9.37 5.45 13.96
N GLN A 133 8.64 4.80 13.04
CA GLN A 133 8.58 3.34 12.99
C GLN A 133 9.93 2.74 12.56
N ALA A 134 10.59 3.31 11.55
CA ALA A 134 11.90 2.88 11.10
C ALA A 134 12.94 2.90 12.23
N ALA A 135 12.93 3.93 13.06
CA ALA A 135 13.82 4.06 14.21
C ALA A 135 13.72 2.91 15.22
N GLN A 136 12.63 2.14 15.23
CA GLN A 136 12.48 0.97 16.11
C GLN A 136 13.31 -0.22 15.62
N PHE A 137 13.63 -0.29 14.33
CA PHE A 137 14.41 -1.37 13.72
C PHE A 137 15.92 -1.12 13.75
N TYR A 138 16.34 0.14 13.94
CA TYR A 138 17.76 0.48 14.09
C TYR A 138 18.11 0.53 15.58
N PRO A 139 19.05 -0.30 16.07
CA PRO A 139 19.54 -0.16 17.43
C PRO A 139 20.10 1.26 17.57
N ALA A 140 19.75 1.95 18.67
CA ALA A 140 20.07 3.36 18.91
C ALA A 140 21.53 3.67 18.56
N SER A 141 21.76 4.09 17.32
CA SER A 141 23.01 4.67 16.90
C SER A 141 23.12 5.99 17.65
N SER A 142 24.35 6.42 17.93
CA SER A 142 24.64 7.59 18.77
C SER A 142 24.07 8.94 18.29
N SER A 143 23.30 8.96 17.20
CA SER A 143 22.56 10.13 16.73
C SER A 143 21.26 10.30 17.51
N SER A 144 21.02 11.51 18.05
CA SER A 144 19.83 11.85 18.82
C SER A 144 18.54 11.92 17.99
N SER A 145 18.61 11.86 16.66
CA SER A 145 17.46 11.93 15.76
C SER A 145 17.22 10.59 15.05
N PRO A 146 15.95 10.15 14.91
CA PRO A 146 15.61 8.98 14.10
C PRO A 146 16.05 9.20 12.64
N PRO A 147 16.52 8.15 11.94
CA PRO A 147 16.87 8.28 10.53
C PRO A 147 15.61 8.65 9.73
N PRO A 148 15.69 9.59 8.78
CA PRO A 148 14.57 9.87 7.89
C PRO A 148 14.25 8.61 7.07
N ILE A 149 12.96 8.33 6.87
CA ILE A 149 12.49 7.15 6.12
C ILE A 149 13.12 7.03 4.72
N TRP A 150 13.51 8.14 4.12
CA TRP A 150 14.16 8.16 2.82
C TRP A 150 15.58 7.60 2.80
N ASP A 151 16.30 7.66 3.91
CA ASP A 151 17.60 6.99 4.04
C ASP A 151 17.40 5.48 4.03
N VAL A 152 16.35 5.00 4.71
CA VAL A 152 15.95 3.58 4.70
C VAL A 152 15.56 3.14 3.30
N VAL A 153 14.72 3.91 2.61
CA VAL A 153 14.31 3.62 1.22
C VAL A 153 15.52 3.56 0.30
N THR A 154 16.45 4.51 0.44
CA THR A 154 17.67 4.55 -0.37
C THR A 154 18.57 3.35 -0.08
N ASP A 155 18.76 2.98 1.19
CA ASP A 155 19.52 1.79 1.58
C ASP A 155 18.89 0.51 1.01
N VAL A 156 17.57 0.35 1.18
CA VAL A 156 16.83 -0.80 0.65
C VAL A 156 16.93 -0.86 -0.88
N LEU A 157 16.72 0.24 -1.61
CA LEU A 157 16.87 0.27 -3.07
C LEU A 157 18.30 -0.07 -3.51
N HIS A 158 19.30 0.42 -2.79
CA HIS A 158 20.70 0.16 -3.10
C HIS A 158 21.06 -1.33 -2.98
N ARG A 159 20.47 -2.06 -2.03
CA ARG A 159 20.58 -3.54 -1.93
C ARG A 159 20.06 -4.25 -3.17
N TYR A 160 19.11 -3.65 -3.90
CA TYR A 160 18.58 -4.15 -5.18
C TYR A 160 19.18 -3.43 -6.38
N HIS A 161 20.36 -2.81 -6.23
CA HIS A 161 21.07 -2.10 -7.30
C HIS A 161 20.27 -0.98 -7.95
N CYS A 162 19.40 -0.34 -7.18
CA CYS A 162 18.55 0.76 -7.61
C CYS A 162 18.81 2.00 -6.78
N GLU A 163 18.44 3.16 -7.31
CA GLU A 163 18.46 4.43 -6.60
C GLU A 163 17.26 5.30 -7.03
N PRO A 164 16.71 6.11 -6.09
CA PRO A 164 15.70 7.09 -6.43
C PRO A 164 16.32 8.23 -7.24
N LEU A 165 15.54 8.81 -8.15
CA LEU A 165 15.96 9.96 -8.93
C LEU A 165 15.97 11.22 -8.04
N LYS A 166 17.08 11.97 -8.03
CA LYS A 166 17.28 13.13 -7.14
C LYS A 166 16.26 14.24 -7.38
N GLU A 167 15.90 14.49 -8.63
CA GLU A 167 14.91 15.51 -8.97
C GLU A 167 13.58 15.27 -8.25
N ASP A 168 13.17 14.01 -8.12
CA ASP A 168 11.93 13.68 -7.44
C ASP A 168 12.08 13.91 -5.92
N LEU A 169 13.25 13.67 -5.33
CA LEU A 169 13.51 13.96 -3.91
C LEU A 169 13.55 15.47 -3.59
N ASP A 170 14.17 16.26 -4.47
CA ASP A 170 14.35 17.70 -4.31
C ASP A 170 13.03 18.47 -4.47
N ASP A 171 12.15 18.02 -5.37
CA ASP A 171 10.80 18.57 -5.55
C ASP A 171 9.96 18.46 -4.27
N PHE A 172 10.32 17.57 -3.34
CA PHE A 172 9.64 17.44 -2.04
C PHE A 172 10.24 18.34 -0.95
N GLN A 173 11.54 18.63 -1.00
CA GLN A 173 12.18 19.54 -0.03
C GLN A 173 11.88 21.01 -0.34
N ARG A 174 11.63 21.33 -1.61
CA ARG A 174 11.14 22.67 -1.96
C ARG A 174 9.73 22.80 -1.45
N SER A 175 9.56 23.66 -0.45
CA SER A 175 8.26 24.14 0.01
C SER A 175 7.39 24.47 -1.20
N PRO A 176 6.10 24.07 -1.19
CA PRO A 176 5.25 24.21 -2.36
C PRO A 176 5.26 25.65 -2.84
N PRO A 177 5.40 25.91 -4.15
CA PRO A 177 5.19 27.25 -4.68
C PRO A 177 3.79 27.71 -4.26
N SER A 178 3.70 28.98 -3.87
CA SER A 178 2.51 29.77 -3.52
C SER A 178 1.14 29.18 -3.94
N PRO A 179 0.08 29.29 -3.11
CA PRO A 179 -1.08 28.38 -2.99
C PRO A 179 -2.09 28.36 -4.16
N SER A 180 -1.62 28.30 -5.40
CA SER A 180 -2.46 28.26 -6.61
C SER A 180 -2.69 26.85 -7.16
N GLY A 181 -2.13 25.80 -6.53
CA GLY A 181 -2.30 24.40 -6.91
C GLY A 181 -2.87 23.57 -5.77
N ILE A 182 -4.19 23.40 -5.74
CA ILE A 182 -4.93 22.57 -4.79
C ILE A 182 -4.39 21.13 -4.84
N THR A 183 -3.74 20.70 -3.75
CA THR A 183 -3.15 19.36 -3.58
C THR A 183 -4.10 18.55 -2.71
N ILE A 184 -4.89 17.64 -3.32
CA ILE A 184 -5.85 16.78 -2.61
C ILE A 184 -5.35 15.34 -2.72
N PHE A 185 -4.86 14.75 -1.63
CA PHE A 185 -4.49 13.34 -1.64
C PHE A 185 -4.61 12.69 -0.27
N TYR A 186 -5.65 11.86 -0.06
CA TYR A 186 -5.62 10.56 0.63
C TYR A 186 -6.66 9.62 -0.02
N TYR A 187 -6.29 9.02 -1.15
CA TYR A 187 -7.22 8.51 -2.16
C TYR A 187 -7.76 7.09 -1.93
N ARG A 188 -7.77 6.57 -0.70
CA ARG A 188 -8.25 5.19 -0.48
C ARG A 188 -9.14 4.93 0.71
N ARG A 189 -9.42 5.94 1.54
CA ARG A 189 -10.45 5.79 2.59
C ARG A 189 -11.86 6.11 2.09
N ALA A 190 -11.97 6.81 0.95
CA ALA A 190 -13.24 7.34 0.46
C ALA A 190 -13.99 6.43 -0.53
N VAL A 191 -13.33 5.45 -1.16
CA VAL A 191 -13.99 4.62 -2.19
C VAL A 191 -15.02 3.65 -1.58
N ASP A 192 -14.81 3.19 -0.34
CA ASP A 192 -15.77 2.30 0.33
C ASP A 192 -16.87 3.04 1.13
N TYR A 193 -16.73 4.34 1.39
CA TYR A 193 -17.67 5.09 2.25
C TYR A 193 -18.43 6.23 1.56
N TYR A 194 -17.90 6.80 0.47
CA TYR A 194 -18.54 7.88 -0.28
C TYR A 194 -18.48 7.58 -1.77
N GLY A 195 -19.48 6.84 -2.26
CA GLY A 195 -19.66 6.62 -3.68
C GLY A 195 -19.62 7.94 -4.45
N TYR A 196 -18.81 7.96 -5.52
CA TYR A 196 -18.44 9.07 -6.41
C TYR A 196 -17.22 9.90 -5.99
N LEU A 197 -16.09 9.65 -6.66
CA LEU A 197 -14.91 10.53 -6.66
C LEU A 197 -14.57 11.05 -8.06
N ARG A 198 -14.21 12.34 -8.11
CA ARG A 198 -13.72 13.09 -9.28
C ARG A 198 -12.29 12.67 -9.65
N GLN A 199 -12.10 12.36 -10.93
CA GLN A 199 -10.99 11.69 -11.60
C GLN A 199 -9.60 12.37 -11.65
N SER A 200 -9.28 13.43 -10.88
CA SER A 200 -8.32 14.41 -11.41
C SER A 200 -6.87 14.48 -10.89
N GLN A 201 -6.36 13.65 -9.97
CA GLN A 201 -4.93 13.76 -9.62
C GLN A 201 -4.20 12.41 -9.45
N ILE A 202 -3.05 12.30 -10.14
CA ILE A 202 -2.17 11.12 -10.17
C ILE A 202 -1.40 11.08 -8.85
N PRO A 203 -1.40 9.96 -8.09
CA PRO A 203 -0.66 9.86 -6.83
C PRO A 203 0.82 10.19 -7.04
N PRO A 204 1.51 10.83 -6.07
CA PRO A 204 2.92 11.15 -6.20
C PRO A 204 3.71 9.87 -6.47
N THR A 205 4.42 9.88 -7.59
CA THR A 205 5.27 8.77 -8.02
C THR A 205 6.73 9.15 -7.88
N ILE A 206 7.57 8.16 -7.59
CA ILE A 206 9.02 8.31 -7.59
C ILE A 206 9.58 7.48 -8.73
N ARG A 207 10.50 8.06 -9.47
CA ARG A 207 11.29 7.38 -10.49
C ARG A 207 12.47 6.70 -9.84
N VAL A 208 12.57 5.40 -10.09
CA VAL A 208 13.71 4.58 -9.66
C VAL A 208 14.46 4.12 -10.89
N ARG A 209 15.79 4.19 -10.82
CA ARG A 209 16.70 3.75 -11.87
C ARG A 209 17.76 2.80 -11.31
N PRO A 210 18.36 1.94 -12.13
CA PRO A 210 19.51 1.15 -11.71
C PRO A 210 20.72 2.02 -11.40
N VAL A 211 21.57 1.55 -10.50
CA VAL A 211 22.88 2.16 -10.23
C VAL A 211 23.82 1.87 -11.41
N GLN A 212 24.54 2.91 -11.88
CA GLN A 212 25.41 2.80 -13.06
C GLN A 212 26.52 1.75 -12.90
N SER A 213 27.05 1.57 -11.69
CA SER A 213 28.07 0.55 -11.40
C SER A 213 27.56 -0.86 -11.65
N SER A 214 26.30 -1.15 -11.29
CA SER A 214 25.67 -2.46 -11.52
C SER A 214 25.42 -2.73 -13.00
N LEU A 215 25.08 -1.71 -13.79
CA LEU A 215 24.96 -1.85 -15.25
C LEU A 215 26.29 -2.24 -15.89
N ARG A 216 27.40 -1.61 -15.47
CA ARG A 216 28.76 -1.94 -15.94
C ARG A 216 29.20 -3.33 -15.51
N LEU A 217 28.81 -3.77 -14.31
CA LEU A 217 29.10 -5.13 -13.83
C LEU A 217 28.44 -6.18 -14.75
N LEU A 218 27.16 -6.03 -15.07
CA LEU A 218 26.46 -6.94 -15.97
C LEU A 218 27.07 -6.94 -17.38
N GLU A 219 27.50 -5.78 -17.87
CA GLU A 219 28.22 -5.65 -19.14
C GLU A 219 29.53 -6.44 -19.12
N SER A 220 30.32 -6.29 -18.05
CA SER A 220 31.59 -7.02 -17.89
C SER A 220 31.41 -8.54 -17.80
N ASN A 221 30.22 -9.00 -17.37
CA ASN A 221 29.84 -10.41 -17.34
C ASN A 221 29.27 -10.91 -18.69
N GLY A 222 29.28 -10.08 -19.74
CA GLY A 222 28.76 -10.43 -21.06
C GLY A 222 27.23 -10.51 -21.13
N ILE A 223 26.51 -9.87 -20.20
CA ILE A 223 25.05 -9.87 -20.18
C ILE A 223 24.54 -8.69 -20.99
N GLY A 224 24.07 -8.99 -22.21
CA GLY A 224 23.52 -8.01 -23.17
C GLY A 224 24.56 -7.47 -24.14
N ASP A 225 24.09 -6.95 -25.28
CA ASP A 225 24.96 -6.36 -26.30
C ASP A 225 25.59 -5.03 -25.81
N PRO A 226 26.78 -4.63 -26.30
CA PRO A 226 27.32 -3.32 -26.00
C PRO A 226 26.41 -2.19 -26.56
N GLY A 227 26.37 -1.06 -25.85
CA GLY A 227 25.61 0.12 -26.26
C GLY A 227 24.17 0.19 -25.73
N ASP A 228 23.39 1.13 -26.28
CA ASP A 228 22.10 1.55 -25.73
C ASP A 228 21.07 0.41 -25.58
N MET A 229 21.06 -0.55 -26.52
CA MET A 229 20.12 -1.68 -26.45
C MET A 229 20.45 -2.63 -25.30
N GLY A 230 21.72 -2.91 -25.04
CA GLY A 230 22.08 -3.75 -23.89
C GLY A 230 21.96 -3.01 -22.57
N ASP A 231 22.21 -1.70 -22.52
CA ASP A 231 21.93 -0.87 -21.34
C ASP A 231 20.44 -0.93 -20.98
N ALA A 232 19.55 -0.84 -21.97
CA ALA A 232 18.11 -0.97 -21.77
C ALA A 232 17.72 -2.37 -21.26
N PHE A 233 18.28 -3.43 -21.83
CA PHE A 233 18.05 -4.81 -21.40
C PHE A 233 18.54 -5.06 -19.95
N ARG A 234 19.76 -4.63 -19.63
CA ARG A 234 20.34 -4.72 -18.28
C ARG A 234 19.53 -3.92 -17.26
N THR A 235 19.08 -2.73 -17.66
CA THR A 235 18.19 -1.90 -16.84
C THR A 235 16.88 -2.63 -16.54
N GLU A 236 16.27 -3.23 -17.55
CA GLU A 236 15.03 -3.99 -17.40
C GLU A 236 15.21 -5.19 -16.46
N ILE A 237 16.33 -5.92 -16.54
CA ILE A 237 16.63 -7.03 -15.62
C ILE A 237 16.69 -6.54 -14.17
N ILE A 238 17.49 -5.51 -13.89
CA ILE A 238 17.67 -5.00 -12.53
C ILE A 238 16.33 -4.49 -11.97
N LEU A 239 15.59 -3.72 -12.77
CA LEU A 239 14.32 -3.15 -12.35
C LEU A 239 13.24 -4.22 -12.14
N ARG A 240 13.15 -5.24 -13.01
CA ARG A 240 12.22 -6.36 -12.81
C ARG A 240 12.57 -7.17 -11.56
N GLN A 241 13.86 -7.39 -11.30
CA GLN A 241 14.30 -8.07 -10.10
C GLN A 241 13.95 -7.26 -8.84
N ALA A 242 14.25 -5.97 -8.82
CA ALA A 242 13.88 -5.09 -7.72
C ALA A 242 12.36 -5.06 -7.49
N CYS A 243 11.55 -4.97 -8.55
CA CYS A 243 10.08 -5.04 -8.45
C CYS A 243 9.62 -6.33 -7.78
N ARG A 244 10.14 -7.47 -8.23
CA ARG A 244 9.78 -8.78 -7.69
C ARG A 244 10.16 -8.90 -6.22
N GLU A 245 11.39 -8.52 -5.87
CA GLU A 245 11.94 -8.70 -4.53
C GLU A 245 11.42 -7.71 -3.50
N LEU A 246 10.97 -6.52 -3.94
CA LEU A 246 10.32 -5.52 -3.09
C LEU A 246 8.81 -5.75 -2.95
N GLY A 247 8.28 -6.81 -3.56
CA GLY A 247 6.85 -7.08 -3.50
C GLY A 247 6.01 -6.11 -4.34
N PHE A 248 6.64 -5.35 -5.24
CA PHE A 248 5.94 -4.62 -6.29
C PHE A 248 5.50 -5.59 -7.38
N SER A 249 4.67 -6.57 -7.00
CA SER A 249 3.84 -7.26 -7.97
C SER A 249 3.03 -6.19 -8.71
N LEU A 250 3.24 -6.10 -10.02
CA LEU A 250 2.65 -5.13 -10.96
C LEU A 250 1.11 -5.18 -11.05
N GLU A 251 0.43 -5.83 -10.10
CA GLU A 251 -1.02 -6.02 -10.04
C GLU A 251 -1.60 -5.58 -8.68
N LEU A 252 -1.35 -4.34 -8.25
CA LEU A 252 -2.32 -3.65 -7.39
C LEU A 252 -3.53 -3.15 -8.19
N LYS A 253 -3.51 -3.34 -9.52
CA LYS A 253 -4.63 -3.06 -10.42
C LYS A 253 -5.75 -4.10 -10.27
N ASP A 254 -5.47 -5.36 -9.96
CA ASP A 254 -6.51 -6.39 -9.99
C ASP A 254 -7.20 -6.68 -8.65
N VAL A 255 -6.64 -6.24 -7.53
CA VAL A 255 -7.30 -6.39 -6.21
C VAL A 255 -8.32 -5.28 -5.95
N PHE A 256 -8.22 -4.15 -6.65
CA PHE A 256 -9.03 -2.95 -6.38
C PHE A 256 -9.70 -2.34 -7.62
N SER A 257 -9.46 -2.87 -8.82
CA SER A 257 -10.18 -2.45 -10.03
C SER A 257 -11.28 -3.42 -10.47
N SER A 258 -11.53 -4.53 -9.75
CA SER A 258 -12.78 -5.27 -9.98
C SER A 258 -13.90 -4.47 -9.31
N PRO A 259 -14.89 -3.95 -10.06
CA PRO A 259 -16.14 -3.58 -9.44
C PRO A 259 -16.64 -4.84 -8.74
N ARG A 260 -16.93 -4.79 -7.43
CA ARG A 260 -17.85 -5.76 -6.85
C ARG A 260 -19.16 -5.56 -7.58
N GLU A 261 -19.39 -6.37 -8.60
CA GLU A 261 -20.68 -6.44 -9.30
C GLU A 261 -21.73 -6.72 -8.23
N SER A 262 -22.58 -5.74 -7.98
CA SER A 262 -23.84 -5.91 -7.29
C SER A 262 -24.62 -6.99 -8.03
N ALA A 263 -24.89 -8.09 -7.33
CA ALA A 263 -25.68 -9.20 -7.81
C ALA A 263 -27.12 -8.75 -8.16
N SER A 264 -27.32 -8.30 -9.39
CA SER A 264 -28.62 -8.26 -10.06
C SER A 264 -28.44 -7.76 -11.50
N GLN A 265 -28.32 -8.67 -12.48
CA GLN A 265 -29.11 -8.68 -13.72
C GLN A 265 -28.67 -9.79 -14.70
N PRO A 266 -29.58 -10.26 -15.58
CA PRO A 266 -29.46 -11.52 -16.29
C PRO A 266 -28.69 -11.41 -17.62
N LEU A 267 -28.05 -12.53 -17.94
CA LEU A 267 -27.29 -12.83 -19.16
C LEU A 267 -27.98 -12.41 -20.48
N SER A 268 -27.24 -11.71 -21.34
CA SER A 268 -27.40 -11.81 -22.79
C SER A 268 -26.05 -12.09 -23.44
N TRP A 269 -26.03 -13.15 -24.23
CA TRP A 269 -24.87 -13.74 -24.88
C TRP A 269 -24.88 -13.28 -26.34
N SER A 270 -23.86 -12.53 -26.76
CA SER A 270 -23.66 -12.17 -28.16
C SER A 270 -22.31 -12.70 -28.63
N LEU A 271 -22.39 -13.87 -29.25
CA LEU A 271 -21.36 -14.54 -30.03
C LEU A 271 -21.05 -13.69 -31.28
N ARG A 272 -19.83 -13.14 -31.42
CA ARG A 272 -19.39 -12.52 -32.67
C ARG A 272 -18.14 -13.19 -33.23
N LYS A 273 -18.31 -13.63 -34.47
CA LYS A 273 -17.41 -14.38 -35.34
C LYS A 273 -16.05 -13.72 -35.54
N GLN A 274 -15.06 -14.60 -35.50
CA GLN A 274 -13.74 -14.53 -36.06
C GLN A 274 -13.81 -14.68 -37.59
N ASP A 275 -13.02 -13.92 -38.34
CA ASP A 275 -12.55 -14.29 -39.68
C ASP A 275 -11.15 -13.71 -39.90
N SER A 276 -10.44 -14.40 -40.78
CA SER A 276 -8.98 -14.64 -40.81
C SER A 276 -8.33 -14.18 -42.11
N SER A 277 -7.04 -13.78 -42.06
CA SER A 277 -5.94 -13.97 -43.05
C SER A 277 -4.97 -12.77 -42.99
N SER A 278 -3.65 -12.80 -43.17
CA SER A 278 -2.57 -13.77 -43.41
C SER A 278 -1.34 -12.90 -43.73
N GLU A 279 -0.17 -13.12 -43.10
CA GLU A 279 1.20 -13.14 -43.68
C GLU A 279 2.32 -12.97 -42.62
N ILE A 280 3.41 -13.75 -42.78
CA ILE A 280 4.57 -14.01 -41.88
C ILE A 280 5.83 -14.17 -42.81
N PRO A 281 7.13 -14.02 -42.41
CA PRO A 281 7.80 -13.42 -41.23
C PRO A 281 8.92 -12.38 -41.58
N PRO A 282 9.65 -11.85 -40.57
CA PRO A 282 11.01 -12.38 -40.37
C PRO A 282 11.32 -12.76 -38.91
N GLN A 283 12.22 -13.73 -38.76
CA GLN A 283 12.64 -14.34 -37.50
C GLN A 283 13.16 -13.31 -36.48
N LYS A 284 12.49 -13.23 -35.32
CA LYS A 284 13.04 -12.68 -34.08
C LYS A 284 13.10 -13.79 -33.05
N PHE A 285 14.28 -14.00 -32.49
CA PHE A 285 14.49 -14.86 -31.32
C PHE A 285 13.79 -14.21 -30.12
N SER A 286 12.55 -14.63 -29.85
CA SER A 286 11.87 -14.34 -28.59
C SER A 286 12.13 -15.49 -27.63
N LEU A 287 12.92 -15.25 -26.58
CA LEU A 287 12.87 -16.07 -25.38
C LEU A 287 11.52 -15.83 -24.70
N ARG A 288 10.49 -16.55 -25.15
CA ARG A 288 9.23 -16.71 -24.42
C ARG A 288 9.55 -17.52 -23.16
N PHE A 289 9.70 -16.84 -22.04
CA PHE A 289 9.39 -17.47 -20.76
C PHE A 289 7.89 -17.75 -20.76
N SER A 290 7.57 -19.02 -21.03
CA SER A 290 6.27 -19.60 -20.79
C SER A 290 6.04 -19.54 -19.28
N SER A 291 5.33 -18.51 -18.80
CA SER A 291 4.61 -18.62 -17.55
C SER A 291 3.66 -19.80 -17.74
N SER A 292 3.97 -20.93 -17.10
CA SER A 292 3.20 -22.13 -17.37
C SER A 292 1.73 -21.83 -17.03
N PRO A 293 0.78 -22.12 -17.94
CA PRO A 293 -0.65 -21.88 -17.69
C PRO A 293 -1.18 -22.70 -16.50
N VAL A 294 -0.35 -23.62 -15.95
CA VAL A 294 -0.64 -24.44 -14.78
C VAL A 294 -0.75 -23.59 -13.51
N PHE A 295 0.12 -22.59 -13.32
CA PHE A 295 0.11 -21.79 -12.09
C PHE A 295 -1.10 -20.83 -12.01
N HIS A 296 -1.54 -20.28 -13.14
CA HIS A 296 -2.73 -19.43 -13.15
C HIS A 296 -4.02 -20.22 -12.84
N GLY A 297 -4.07 -21.50 -13.26
CA GLY A 297 -5.15 -22.42 -12.89
C GLY A 297 -5.15 -22.79 -11.40
N ALA A 298 -3.96 -23.00 -10.82
CA ALA A 298 -3.81 -23.35 -9.40
C ALA A 298 -4.30 -22.22 -8.47
N PHE A 299 -4.01 -20.96 -8.78
CA PHE A 299 -4.48 -19.84 -7.96
C PHE A 299 -6.02 -19.64 -8.03
N LYS A 300 -6.63 -19.82 -9.21
CA LYS A 300 -8.09 -19.74 -9.36
C LYS A 300 -8.80 -20.89 -8.62
N THR A 301 -8.26 -22.10 -8.70
CA THR A 301 -8.80 -23.26 -7.98
C THR A 301 -8.65 -23.12 -6.47
N TYR A 302 -7.52 -22.59 -5.98
CA TYR A 302 -7.32 -22.31 -4.54
C TYR A 302 -8.30 -21.26 -4.01
N SER A 303 -8.50 -20.15 -4.74
CA SER A 303 -9.47 -19.11 -4.35
C SER A 303 -10.90 -19.67 -4.30
N PHE A 304 -11.29 -20.48 -5.28
CA PHE A 304 -12.59 -21.15 -5.30
C PHE A 304 -12.75 -22.14 -4.14
N LEU A 305 -11.74 -23.00 -3.89
CA LEU A 305 -11.74 -23.95 -2.78
C LEU A 305 -11.82 -23.26 -1.42
N SER A 306 -11.09 -22.16 -1.24
CA SER A 306 -11.13 -21.35 -0.02
C SER A 306 -12.51 -20.75 0.22
N ALA A 307 -13.15 -20.20 -0.82
CA ALA A 307 -14.51 -19.66 -0.71
C ALA A 307 -15.55 -20.75 -0.40
N VAL A 308 -15.43 -21.92 -1.03
CA VAL A 308 -16.31 -23.07 -0.79
C VAL A 308 -16.14 -23.60 0.63
N LEU A 309 -14.91 -23.81 1.08
CA LEU A 309 -14.63 -24.23 2.47
C LEU A 309 -15.14 -23.21 3.48
N GLY A 310 -14.93 -21.91 3.22
CA GLY A 310 -15.48 -20.83 4.04
C GLY A 310 -17.01 -20.90 4.16
N ALA A 311 -17.71 -21.16 3.06
CA ALA A 311 -19.16 -21.34 3.07
C ALA A 311 -19.59 -22.59 3.85
N PHE A 312 -18.87 -23.70 3.73
CA PHE A 312 -19.15 -24.94 4.47
C PHE A 312 -19.02 -24.79 5.98
N PHE A 313 -18.15 -23.91 6.47
CA PHE A 313 -18.04 -23.62 7.90
C PHE A 313 -18.99 -22.50 8.36
N ALA A 314 -19.23 -21.50 7.54
CA ALA A 314 -20.07 -20.35 7.90
C ALA A 314 -21.56 -20.70 7.98
N ILE A 315 -22.07 -21.55 7.08
CA ILE A 315 -23.51 -21.89 7.02
C ILE A 315 -23.96 -22.68 8.27
N PRO A 316 -23.27 -23.74 8.72
CA PRO A 316 -23.68 -24.45 9.94
C PRO A 316 -23.61 -23.57 11.19
N MET A 317 -22.60 -22.70 11.28
CA MET A 317 -22.45 -21.77 12.40
C MET A 317 -23.60 -20.75 12.47
N THR A 318 -24.03 -20.19 11.33
CA THR A 318 -25.16 -19.26 11.30
C THR A 318 -26.48 -19.96 11.62
N ILE A 319 -26.70 -21.18 11.09
CA ILE A 319 -27.87 -22.00 11.43
C ILE A 319 -27.89 -22.34 12.93
N ALA A 320 -26.77 -22.74 13.51
CA ALA A 320 -26.67 -23.04 14.95
C ALA A 320 -26.98 -21.80 15.80
N THR A 321 -26.50 -20.63 15.39
CA THR A 321 -26.76 -19.35 16.09
C THR A 321 -28.24 -18.96 16.02
N ILE A 322 -28.89 -19.13 14.87
CA ILE A 322 -30.32 -18.88 14.70
C ILE A 322 -31.15 -19.87 15.54
N ALA A 323 -30.81 -21.16 15.52
CA ALA A 323 -31.50 -22.16 16.33
C ALA A 323 -31.38 -21.84 17.83
N LEU A 324 -30.19 -21.46 18.29
CA LEU A 324 -29.96 -21.11 19.70
C LEU A 324 -30.70 -19.84 20.11
N THR A 325 -30.74 -18.82 19.25
CA THR A 325 -31.53 -17.60 19.53
C THR A 325 -33.03 -17.86 19.59
N VAL A 326 -33.57 -18.70 18.70
CA VAL A 326 -34.99 -19.13 18.76
C VAL A 326 -35.24 -19.90 20.06
N ILE A 327 -34.41 -20.88 20.40
CA ILE A 327 -34.55 -21.64 21.65
C ILE A 327 -34.49 -20.70 22.85
N CYS A 328 -33.52 -19.78 22.93
CA CYS A 328 -33.43 -18.83 24.04
C CYS A 328 -34.65 -17.90 24.14
N PHE A 329 -35.23 -17.49 23.00
CA PHE A 329 -36.42 -16.63 22.97
C PHE A 329 -37.66 -17.36 23.49
N TYR A 330 -37.86 -18.61 23.07
CA TYR A 330 -39.02 -19.42 23.45
C TYR A 330 -38.84 -20.17 24.78
N SER A 331 -37.60 -20.36 25.24
CA SER A 331 -37.29 -20.98 26.54
C SER A 331 -37.38 -19.99 27.69
N ARG A 332 -37.81 -18.73 27.47
CA ARG A 332 -38.11 -17.82 28.58
C ARG A 332 -39.13 -18.50 29.51
N PRO A 333 -38.73 -18.93 30.72
CA PRO A 333 -39.67 -19.56 31.63
C PRO A 333 -40.71 -18.52 32.03
N VAL A 334 -41.98 -18.92 32.02
CA VAL A 334 -43.18 -18.14 32.39
C VAL A 334 -43.14 -17.62 33.86
N ALA A 335 -42.01 -17.78 34.56
CA ALA A 335 -41.82 -17.49 35.98
C ALA A 335 -41.62 -16.00 36.35
N LEU A 336 -41.78 -15.04 35.41
CA LEU A 336 -41.73 -13.60 35.71
C LEU A 336 -43.05 -12.88 35.39
N ARG A 337 -44.20 -13.51 35.68
CA ARG A 337 -45.42 -12.79 36.04
C ARG A 337 -45.43 -12.59 37.56
N VAL A 338 -44.61 -11.66 38.05
CA VAL A 338 -44.84 -11.07 39.37
C VAL A 338 -45.87 -9.96 39.15
N GLY A 339 -46.99 -10.07 39.88
CA GLY A 339 -48.22 -9.32 39.68
C GLY A 339 -48.06 -7.81 39.74
N VAL A 340 -48.90 -7.14 38.95
CA VAL A 340 -49.37 -5.77 39.20
C VAL A 340 -50.51 -5.85 40.20
#